data_AF-A0A6B8W218-F1
#
_entry.id   AF-A0A6B8W218-F1
#
_cell.length_a   1.000
_cell.length_b   1.000
_cell.length_c   1.000
_cell.angle_alpha   90.00
_cell.angle_beta   90.00
_cell.angle_gamma   90.00
#
_symmetry.space_group_name_H-M   'P 1'
#
loop_
_entity.id
_entity.type
_entity.pdbx_description
1 polymer ?
#
loop_
_entity_poly.entity_id
_entity_poly.type
_entity_poly.pdbx_seq_one_letter_code
_entity_poly.pdbx_strand_id
1 'polypeptide(L)' 'MSNIPDLERNPDLPVSDFSRAPLPTEGTLRARRSIPYQFTRFVVNNTRMARLAFSKH' A
#
# COMPACT_ATOMS: atom_id res chain seq x y z
N MET A 1 0.58 3.24 -25.90
CA MET A 1 -0.07 2.52 -24.77
C MET A 1 -1.27 3.34 -24.31
N SER A 2 -2.51 2.90 -24.60
CA SER A 2 -3.73 3.52 -24.06
C SER A 2 -3.96 3.02 -22.62
N ASN A 3 -3.93 3.92 -21.64
CA ASN A 3 -4.37 3.63 -20.27
C ASN A 3 -5.90 3.69 -20.24
N ILE A 4 -6.56 2.58 -20.53
CA ILE A 4 -8.00 2.44 -20.27
C ILE A 4 -8.15 2.25 -18.75
N PRO A 5 -8.95 3.08 -18.05
CA PRO A 5 -9.17 2.91 -16.62
C PRO A 5 -9.81 1.55 -16.34
N ASP A 6 -9.31 0.84 -15.32
CA ASP A 6 -9.72 -0.55 -15.01
C ASP A 6 -11.23 -0.72 -14.77
N LEU A 7 -11.93 0.38 -14.44
CA LEU A 7 -13.38 0.45 -14.29
C LEU A 7 -14.15 0.13 -15.59
N GLU A 8 -13.57 0.41 -16.76
CA GLU A 8 -14.18 0.04 -18.05
C GLU A 8 -13.90 -1.42 -18.44
N ARG A 9 -12.83 -2.01 -17.92
CA ARG A 9 -12.46 -3.40 -18.22
C ARG A 9 -13.29 -4.40 -17.41
N ASN A 10 -13.76 -4.01 -16.23
CA ASN A 10 -14.52 -4.88 -15.36
C ASN A 10 -15.56 -4.05 -14.55
N PRO A 11 -16.83 -3.99 -15.02
CA PRO A 11 -17.86 -3.10 -14.45
C PRO A 11 -18.29 -3.53 -13.03
N ASP A 12 -17.92 -4.73 -12.60
CA ASP A 12 -18.26 -5.28 -11.28
C ASP A 12 -17.26 -4.87 -10.18
N LEU A 13 -16.19 -4.15 -10.52
CA LEU A 13 -15.24 -3.65 -9.52
C LEU A 13 -15.87 -2.50 -8.72
N PRO A 14 -15.88 -2.57 -7.37
CA PRO A 14 -16.42 -1.49 -6.56
C PRO A 14 -15.57 -0.22 -6.74
N VAL A 15 -16.17 0.82 -7.33
CA VAL A 15 -15.58 2.16 -7.41
C VAL A 15 -15.45 2.69 -5.99
N SER A 16 -14.23 2.72 -5.48
CA SER A 16 -13.96 3.34 -4.17
C SER A 16 -13.98 4.86 -4.32
N ASP A 17 -14.90 5.53 -3.60
CA ASP A 17 -14.94 6.99 -3.55
C ASP A 17 -13.79 7.52 -2.67
N PHE A 18 -12.80 8.14 -3.31
CA PHE A 18 -11.65 8.74 -2.66
C PHE A 18 -11.81 10.25 -2.38
N SER A 19 -12.98 10.84 -2.68
CA SER A 19 -13.21 12.28 -2.50
C SER A 19 -13.05 12.74 -1.04
N ARG A 20 -13.26 11.83 -0.08
CA ARG A 20 -13.12 12.08 1.36
C ARG A 20 -11.84 11.52 1.96
N ALA A 21 -10.91 11.03 1.14
CA ALA A 21 -9.65 10.51 1.66
C ALA A 21 -8.86 11.65 2.33
N PRO A 22 -8.35 11.44 3.56
CA PRO A 22 -7.55 12.46 4.22
C PRO A 22 -6.29 12.74 3.41
N LEU A 23 -5.99 14.02 3.20
CA LEU A 23 -4.75 14.42 2.54
C LEU A 23 -3.55 13.98 3.39
N PRO A 24 -2.44 13.52 2.77
CA PRO A 24 -1.23 13.20 3.50
C PRO A 24 -0.74 14.41 4.31
N THR A 25 -0.50 14.20 5.59
CA THR A 25 0.13 15.22 6.46
C THR A 25 1.61 15.39 6.12
N GLU A 26 2.22 16.49 6.54
CA GLU A 26 3.66 16.72 6.38
C GLU A 26 4.51 15.59 6.98
N GLY A 27 4.11 15.06 8.14
CA GLY A 27 4.75 13.91 8.77
C GLY A 27 4.69 12.66 7.89
N THR A 28 3.55 12.42 7.24
CA THR A 28 3.38 11.32 6.27
C THR A 28 4.30 11.51 5.06
N LEU A 29 4.43 12.73 4.54
CA LEU A 29 5.31 13.02 3.40
C LEU A 29 6.79 12.86 3.78
N ARG A 30 7.21 13.31 4.97
CA ARG A 30 8.58 13.18 5.45
C ARG A 30 8.96 11.71 5.68
N ALA A 31 8.05 10.92 6.25
CA ALA A 31 8.25 9.48 6.44
C ALA A 31 8.40 8.76 5.09
N ARG A 32 7.61 9.14 4.07
CA ARG A 32 7.73 8.59 2.70
C ARG A 32 9.07 8.89 2.06
N ARG A 33 9.71 10.02 2.35
CA ARG A 33 11.05 10.37 1.80
C ARG A 33 12.21 9.70 2.53
N SER A 34 11.98 9.09 3.69
CA SER A 34 13.03 8.48 4.50
C SER A 34 13.30 7.03 4.09
N ILE A 35 14.46 6.79 3.46
CA ILE A 35 14.92 5.44 3.09
C ILE A 35 15.06 4.54 4.32
N PRO A 36 15.65 4.97 5.45
CA PRO A 36 15.71 4.14 6.65
C PRO A 36 14.32 3.73 7.14
N TYR A 37 13.34 4.65 7.13
CA TYR A 37 11.98 4.35 7.55
C TYR A 37 11.32 3.31 6.62
N GLN A 38 11.49 3.45 5.30
CA GLN A 38 10.98 2.48 4.34
C GLN A 38 11.62 1.10 4.54
N PHE A 39 12.92 1.04 4.77
CA PHE A 39 13.64 -0.21 5.01
C PHE A 39 13.15 -0.91 6.29
N THR A 40 13.03 -0.19 7.40
CA THR A 40 12.49 -0.75 8.64
C THR A 40 11.08 -1.29 8.43
N ARG A 41 10.21 -0.54 7.75
CA ARG A 41 8.84 -0.98 7.45
C ARG A 41 8.83 -2.25 6.58
N PHE A 42 9.72 -2.33 5.58
CA PHE A 42 9.88 -3.53 4.76
C PHE A 42 10.28 -4.74 5.60
N VAL A 43 11.33 -4.62 6.42
CA VAL A 43 11.82 -5.73 7.26
C VAL A 43 10.75 -6.19 8.25
N VAL A 44 10.08 -5.28 8.95
CA VAL A 44 9.02 -5.64 9.92
C VAL A 44 7.88 -6.40 9.27
N ASN A 45 7.40 -5.95 8.10
CA ASN A 45 6.31 -6.61 7.42
C ASN A 45 6.69 -8.00 6.91
N ASN A 46 7.88 -8.12 6.29
CA ASN A 46 8.34 -9.40 5.74
C ASN A 46 8.65 -10.41 6.85
N THR A 47 9.27 -9.98 7.94
CA THR A 47 9.55 -10.86 9.09
C THR A 47 8.26 -11.35 9.76
N ARG A 48 7.21 -10.52 9.86
CA ARG A 48 5.89 -10.95 10.34
C ARG A 48 5.29 -12.02 9.43
N MET A 49 5.35 -11.83 8.11
CA MET A 49 4.85 -12.82 7.15
C MET A 49 5.66 -14.12 7.18
N ALA A 50 6.98 -14.01 7.23
CA ALA A 50 7.87 -15.15 7.41
C ALA A 50 7.51 -15.92 8.70
N ARG A 51 7.31 -15.21 9.82
CA ARG A 51 6.88 -15.84 11.07
C ARG A 51 5.55 -16.59 10.89
N LEU A 52 4.55 -16.00 10.24
CA LEU A 52 3.27 -16.67 9.99
C LEU A 52 3.41 -17.89 9.07
N ALA A 53 4.29 -17.82 8.07
CA ALA A 53 4.54 -18.91 7.13
C ALA A 53 5.28 -20.08 7.79
N PHE A 54 6.32 -19.80 8.57
CA PHE A 54 7.18 -20.82 9.19
C PHE A 54 6.67 -21.31 10.55
N SER A 55 5.77 -20.57 11.22
CA SER A 55 5.17 -20.99 12.50
C SER A 55 4.08 -22.07 12.35
N LYS A 56 3.80 -22.55 11.14
CA LYS A 56 2.79 -23.60 10.87
C LYS A 56 3.39 -24.99 10.58
N HIS A 57 4.63 -25.24 11.01
CA HIS A 57 5.23 -26.58 11.02
C HIS A 57 5.58 -26.98 12.46
#